data_AF-A0A4Y4AZL4-F1
#
_entry.id   AF-A0A4Y4AZL4-F1
#
_cell.length_a   1.000
_cell.length_b   1.000
_cell.length_c   1.000
_cell.angle_alpha   90.00
_cell.angle_beta   90.00
_cell.angle_gamma   90.00
#
_symmetry.space_group_name_H-M   'P 1'
#
loop_
_entity.id
_entity.type
_entity.pdbx_description
1 polymer ?
#
loop_
_entity_poly.entity_id
_entity_poly.type
_entity_poly.pdbx_seq_one_letter_code
_entity_poly.pdbx_strand_id
1 'polypeptide(L)'
;MIENEEDFREKKIRKKQDKKLSKHFDIFINDEKFKVLNYMFKVENHGDRKGDYIQFISKFDIQTSQRENVKIIINEDESKIEIDGDWAFASWSIGNYCVGYWVNNMIKK
;
A
#
# COMPACT_ATOMS: atom_id res chain seq x y z
N MET A 1 4.95 -7.11 25.93
CA MET A 1 3.86 -7.93 25.36
C MET A 1 4.13 -8.00 23.89
N ILE A 2 4.39 -9.19 23.37
CA ILE A 2 4.62 -9.41 21.94
C ILE A 2 3.23 -9.32 21.32
N GLU A 3 2.91 -8.19 20.70
CA GLU A 3 1.71 -8.11 19.86
C GLU A 3 1.90 -9.12 18.72
N ASN A 4 1.07 -10.15 18.73
CA ASN A 4 1.11 -11.29 17.82
C ASN A 4 1.18 -10.82 16.35
N GLU A 5 2.18 -11.33 15.61
CA GLU A 5 2.29 -11.20 14.15
C GLU A 5 1.02 -11.68 13.41
N GLU A 6 0.18 -12.49 14.06
CA GLU A 6 -1.11 -12.95 13.52
C GLU A 6 -2.16 -11.84 13.41
N ASP A 7 -2.09 -10.79 14.24
CA ASP A 7 -3.05 -9.69 14.22
C ASP A 7 -2.85 -8.75 13.02
N PHE A 8 -1.73 -8.93 12.29
CA PHE A 8 -1.39 -8.22 11.05
C PHE A 8 -1.94 -8.91 9.79
N ARG A 9 -2.19 -10.24 9.85
CA ARG A 9 -2.51 -11.08 8.69
C ARG A 9 -3.93 -10.92 8.15
N GLU A 10 -4.87 -10.40 8.94
CA GLU A 10 -6.27 -10.18 8.54
C GLU A 10 -6.80 -8.75 8.79
N LYS A 11 -5.94 -7.73 8.86
CA LYS A 11 -6.40 -6.34 8.96
C LYS A 11 -6.40 -5.65 7.60
N LYS A 12 -7.58 -5.54 6.97
CA LYS A 12 -8.12 -4.24 6.44
C LYS A 12 -9.44 -4.36 5.68
N ILE A 13 -10.54 -4.21 6.40
CA ILE A 13 -11.71 -3.48 5.90
C ILE A 13 -11.84 -2.20 6.74
N ARG A 14 -10.99 -1.21 6.49
CA ARG A 14 -11.30 0.18 6.88
C ARG A 14 -11.80 0.90 5.64
N LYS A 15 -13.05 0.64 5.25
CA LYS A 15 -13.85 1.70 4.63
C LYS A 15 -13.85 2.84 5.66
N LYS A 16 -13.29 4.00 5.33
CA LYS A 16 -13.61 5.22 6.11
C LYS A 16 -15.13 5.32 6.11
N GLN A 17 -15.77 5.02 7.24
CA GLN A 17 -17.21 5.20 7.44
C GLN A 17 -17.58 6.69 7.46
N ASP A 18 -16.60 7.58 7.43
CA ASP A 18 -16.80 9.01 7.48
C ASP A 18 -16.99 9.61 6.07
N LYS A 19 -18.26 9.84 5.70
CA LYS A 19 -18.68 10.45 4.42
C LYS A 19 -18.07 11.84 4.16
N LYS A 20 -17.43 12.48 5.14
CA LYS A 20 -16.97 13.88 5.07
C LYS A 20 -15.46 14.10 4.97
N LEU A 21 -14.60 13.12 5.26
CA LEU A 21 -13.14 13.33 5.33
C LEU A 21 -12.39 12.54 4.24
N SER A 22 -12.28 13.17 3.05
CA SER A 22 -11.50 12.75 1.87
C SER A 22 -11.68 11.28 1.44
N LYS A 23 -12.26 11.06 0.25
CA LYS A 23 -12.37 9.74 -0.42
C LYS A 23 -11.01 9.05 -0.71
N HIS A 24 -9.90 9.68 -0.34
CA HIS A 24 -8.55 9.23 -0.67
C HIS A 24 -7.67 9.24 0.58
N PHE A 25 -6.73 8.29 0.61
CA PHE A 25 -5.57 8.25 1.49
C PHE A 25 -4.42 8.98 0.82
N ASP A 26 -3.72 9.79 1.60
CA ASP A 26 -2.46 10.40 1.18
C ASP A 26 -1.33 9.41 1.48
N ILE A 27 -0.63 8.98 0.44
CA ILE A 27 0.59 8.18 0.55
C ILE A 27 1.75 8.98 -0.04
N PHE A 28 2.97 8.73 0.43
CA PHE A 28 4.18 9.29 -0.15
C PHE A 28 5.00 8.17 -0.77
N ILE A 29 5.45 8.37 -1.99
CA ILE A 29 6.30 7.44 -2.74
C ILE A 29 7.56 8.23 -3.10
N ASN A 30 8.71 7.84 -2.56
CA ASN A 30 9.98 8.56 -2.74
C ASN A 30 9.82 10.08 -2.49
N ASP A 31 9.17 10.43 -1.38
CA ASP A 31 8.85 11.80 -0.94
C ASP A 31 7.81 12.56 -1.79
N GLU A 32 7.32 11.99 -2.89
CA GLU A 32 6.23 12.56 -3.68
C GLU A 32 4.87 12.09 -3.16
N LYS A 33 3.93 13.03 -3.00
CA LYS A 33 2.60 12.76 -2.43
C LYS A 33 1.61 12.28 -3.49
N PHE A 34 1.04 11.10 -3.29
CA PHE A 34 -0.01 10.50 -4.12
C PHE A 34 -1.31 10.30 -3.35
N LYS A 35 -2.44 10.45 -4.06
CA LYS A 35 -3.78 10.18 -3.51
C LYS A 35 -4.27 8.84 -4.01
N VAL A 36 -4.49 7.89 -3.11
CA VAL A 36 -5.05 6.57 -3.43
C VAL A 36 -6.46 6.45 -2.85
N LEU A 37 -7.37 5.85 -3.58
CA LEU A 37 -8.72 5.57 -3.08
C LEU A 37 -8.70 4.58 -1.92
N ASN A 38 -7.84 3.58 -2.03
CA ASN A 38 -7.73 2.52 -1.05
C ASN A 38 -6.38 1.79 -1.17
N TYR A 39 -6.04 1.00 -0.16
CA TYR A 39 -4.93 0.07 -0.23
C TYR A 39 -5.18 -1.17 0.64
N MET A 40 -4.51 -2.28 0.33
CA MET A 40 -4.65 -3.54 1.05
C MET A 40 -3.34 -4.31 1.10
N PHE A 41 -3.02 -4.90 2.25
CA PHE A 41 -1.94 -5.86 2.40
C PHE A 41 -2.44 -7.26 2.11
N LYS A 42 -1.66 -8.07 1.40
CA LYS A 42 -1.88 -9.52 1.33
C LYS A 42 -0.54 -10.24 1.23
N VAL A 43 -0.59 -11.56 1.40
CA VAL A 43 0.50 -12.46 1.02
C VAL A 43 0.21 -12.93 -0.40
N GLU A 44 1.19 -12.85 -1.30
CA GLU A 44 1.04 -13.33 -2.67
C GLU A 44 2.21 -14.22 -3.09
N ASN A 45 1.91 -15.19 -3.95
CA ASN A 45 2.85 -16.13 -4.52
C ASN A 45 2.80 -15.99 -6.04
N HIS A 46 3.77 -15.27 -6.61
CA HIS A 46 3.87 -15.06 -8.05
C HIS A 46 5.16 -15.66 -8.56
N GLY A 47 5.06 -16.81 -9.23
CA GLY A 47 6.18 -17.47 -9.90
C GLY A 47 7.36 -17.73 -8.95
N ASP A 48 8.40 -16.91 -9.10
CA ASP A 48 9.68 -16.92 -8.41
C ASP A 48 9.72 -16.10 -7.11
N ARG A 49 8.69 -15.31 -6.81
CA ARG A 49 8.62 -14.48 -5.59
C ARG A 49 7.40 -14.80 -4.73
N LYS A 50 7.67 -15.01 -3.44
CA LYS A 50 6.68 -15.19 -2.37
C LYS A 50 6.94 -14.17 -1.29
N GLY A 51 5.90 -13.46 -0.84
CA GLY A 51 6.04 -12.53 0.26
C GLY A 51 4.80 -11.70 0.54
N ASP A 52 4.97 -10.76 1.46
CA ASP A 52 3.98 -9.72 1.72
C ASP A 52 4.01 -8.69 0.60
N TYR A 53 2.82 -8.26 0.20
CA TYR A 53 2.64 -7.22 -0.80
C TYR A 53 1.50 -6.28 -0.40
N ILE A 54 1.60 -5.04 -0.85
CA ILE A 54 0.55 -4.03 -0.71
C ILE A 54 0.03 -3.64 -2.10
N GLN A 55 -1.29 -3.62 -2.24
CA GLN A 55 -1.97 -3.16 -3.44
C GLN A 55 -2.59 -1.79 -3.18
N PHE A 56 -2.28 -0.82 -4.03
CA PHE A 56 -2.94 0.49 -4.08
C PHE A 56 -4.01 0.51 -5.16
N ILE A 57 -5.12 1.17 -4.88
CA ILE A 57 -6.19 1.47 -5.83
C ILE A 57 -6.28 2.98 -5.93
N SER A 58 -6.11 3.52 -7.13
CA SER A 58 -6.09 4.95 -7.42
C SER A 58 -6.98 5.29 -8.61
N LYS A 59 -7.45 6.53 -8.71
CA LYS A 59 -8.02 7.04 -9.97
C LYS A 59 -6.97 7.56 -10.95
N PHE A 60 -5.79 7.83 -10.42
CA PHE A 60 -4.68 8.45 -11.12
C PHE A 60 -3.57 7.42 -11.32
N ASP A 61 -2.88 7.55 -12.44
CA ASP A 61 -1.68 6.78 -12.71
C ASP A 61 -0.63 7.06 -11.62
N ILE A 62 -0.04 6.00 -11.09
CA ILE A 62 1.09 6.05 -10.18
C ILE A 62 2.29 5.63 -11.01
N GLN A 63 3.23 6.56 -11.24
CA GLN A 63 4.40 6.30 -12.07
C GLN A 63 5.28 5.24 -11.39
N THR A 64 5.42 4.08 -12.03
CA THR A 64 6.21 2.93 -11.53
C THR A 64 7.57 2.80 -12.24
N SER A 65 8.09 3.90 -12.78
CA SER A 65 9.31 3.92 -13.58
C SER A 65 10.55 3.45 -12.82
N GLN A 66 10.66 3.80 -11.54
CA GLN A 66 11.67 3.24 -10.64
C GLN A 66 11.12 1.96 -10.00
N ARG A 67 11.49 0.80 -10.55
CA ARG A 67 10.95 -0.50 -10.10
C ARG A 67 11.47 -0.97 -8.74
N GLU A 68 12.70 -0.61 -8.38
CA GLU A 68 13.40 -1.14 -7.20
C GLU A 68 13.70 -0.05 -6.17
N ASN A 69 13.83 -0.47 -4.90
CA ASN A 69 14.19 0.40 -3.78
C ASN A 69 13.29 1.63 -3.65
N VAL A 70 12.00 1.44 -3.87
CA VAL A 70 11.00 2.47 -3.63
C VAL A 70 10.77 2.56 -2.13
N LYS A 71 10.45 3.74 -1.63
CA LYS A 71 10.00 3.95 -0.26
C LYS A 71 8.57 4.46 -0.27
N ILE A 72 7.68 3.76 0.45
CA ILE A 72 6.29 4.16 0.62
C ILE A 72 6.03 4.54 2.07
N ILE A 73 5.39 5.68 2.28
CA ILE A 73 4.94 6.15 3.59
C ILE A 73 3.43 6.33 3.55
N ILE A 74 2.74 5.65 4.46
CA ILE A 74 1.30 5.78 4.67
C ILE A 74 1.08 6.44 6.04
N ASN A 75 0.52 7.64 6.02
CA ASN A 75 0.12 8.32 7.25
C ASN A 75 -1.31 7.87 7.60
N GLU A 76 -1.45 7.12 8.69
CA GLU A 76 -2.74 6.84 9.33
C GLU A 76 -2.99 7.89 10.43
N ASP A 77 -4.21 7.95 10.97
CA ASP A 77 -4.61 9.02 11.90
C ASP A 77 -3.75 9.06 13.18
N GLU A 78 -3.30 7.90 13.66
CA GLU A 78 -2.52 7.76 14.91
C GLU A 78 -1.18 7.03 14.71
N SER A 79 -0.83 6.66 13.46
CA SER A 79 0.39 5.90 13.20
C SER A 79 0.94 6.17 11.81
N LYS A 80 2.22 5.85 11.63
CA LYS A 80 2.91 5.97 10.35
C LYS A 80 3.46 4.61 9.94
N ILE A 81 3.14 4.18 8.73
CA ILE A 81 3.69 2.96 8.14
C ILE A 81 4.74 3.38 7.11
N GLU A 82 6.00 3.00 7.35
CA GLU A 82 7.09 3.13 6.38
C GLU A 82 7.36 1.75 5.78
N ILE A 83 7.42 1.66 4.45
CA ILE A 83 7.57 0.42 3.70
C ILE A 83 8.68 0.63 2.67
N ASP A 84 9.65 -0.29 2.65
CA ASP A 84 10.69 -0.36 1.63
C ASP A 84 10.50 -1.64 0.81
N GLY A 85 10.74 -1.57 -0.50
CA GLY A 85 10.29 -2.61 -1.41
C GLY A 85 10.33 -2.24 -2.89
N ASP A 86 9.67 -3.04 -3.71
CA ASP A 86 9.76 -2.99 -5.17
C ASP A 86 8.37 -3.03 -5.82
N TRP A 87 8.18 -2.32 -6.94
CA TRP A 87 6.94 -2.44 -7.71
C TRP A 87 6.78 -3.85 -8.27
N ALA A 88 5.61 -4.44 -8.03
CA ALA A 88 5.26 -5.78 -8.49
C ALA A 88 4.54 -5.73 -9.84
N PHE A 89 3.46 -4.96 -9.92
CA PHE A 89 2.65 -4.83 -11.12
C PHE A 89 1.91 -3.49 -11.14
N ALA A 90 1.47 -3.09 -12.33
CA ALA A 90 0.52 -2.00 -12.50
C ALA A 90 -0.51 -2.39 -13.57
N SER A 91 -1.79 -2.19 -13.28
CA SER A 91 -2.88 -2.51 -14.20
C SER A 91 -4.02 -1.50 -14.12
N TRP A 92 -4.68 -1.28 -15.25
CA TRP A 92 -5.92 -0.52 -15.31
C TRP A 92 -7.10 -1.49 -15.29
N SER A 93 -8.09 -1.25 -14.41
CA SER A 93 -9.32 -2.03 -14.33
C SER A 93 -10.50 -1.15 -13.93
N ILE A 94 -11.65 -1.30 -14.61
CA ILE A 94 -12.94 -0.64 -14.35
C ILE A 94 -12.77 0.81 -13.85
N GLY A 95 -12.05 1.63 -14.61
CA GLY A 95 -11.86 3.06 -14.33
C GLY A 95 -10.96 3.40 -13.13
N ASN A 96 -10.21 2.43 -12.60
CA ASN A 96 -9.19 2.64 -11.57
C ASN A 96 -7.85 2.05 -12.00
N TYR A 97 -6.79 2.61 -11.44
CA TYR A 97 -5.43 2.13 -11.54
C TYR A 97 -5.08 1.32 -10.29
N CYS A 98 -4.65 0.09 -10.49
CA CYS A 98 -4.28 -0.86 -9.46
C CYS A 98 -2.78 -1.12 -9.54
N VAL A 99 -2.06 -0.87 -8.46
CA VAL A 99 -0.60 -1.06 -8.41
C VAL A 99 -0.24 -1.94 -7.23
N GLY A 100 0.49 -3.01 -7.50
CA GLY A 100 1.02 -3.92 -6.49
C GLY A 100 2.47 -3.61 -6.18
N TYR A 101 2.83 -3.77 -4.92
CA TYR A 101 4.14 -3.44 -4.38
C TYR A 101 4.60 -4.52 -3.41
N TRP A 102 5.75 -5.13 -3.66
CA TRP A 102 6.37 -6.12 -2.78
C TRP A 102 6.99 -5.44 -1.58
N VAL A 103 6.74 -5.98 -0.39
CA VAL A 103 7.28 -5.48 0.87
C VAL A 103 8.57 -6.23 1.20
N ASN A 104 9.69 -5.53 1.23
CA ASN A 104 10.97 -6.08 1.71
C ASN A 104 11.17 -5.80 3.20
N ASN A 105 10.81 -4.59 3.62
CA ASN A 105 10.87 -4.15 5.02
C ASN A 105 9.68 -3.24 5.33
N MET A 106 9.17 -3.30 6.56
CA MET A 106 8.07 -2.46 6.99
C MET A 106 8.21 -2.12 8.47
N ILE A 107 8.08 -0.83 8.77
CA ILE A 107 8.18 -0.28 10.12
C ILE A 107 6.92 0.52 10.40
N LYS A 108 6.20 0.15 11.47
CA LYS A 108 5.07 0.92 11.98
C LYS A 108 5.51 1.71 13.22
N LYS A 109 5.30 3.02 13.20
CA LYS A 109 5.60 3.96 14.28
C LYS A 109 4.32 4.61 14.79
#